data_AF-A0A6G3D2N7-F1
#
_entry.id   AF-A0A6G3D2N7-F1
#
_cell.length_a   1.000
_cell.length_b   1.000
_cell.length_c   1.000
_cell.angle_alpha   90.00
_cell.angle_beta   90.00
_cell.angle_gamma   90.00
#
_symmetry.space_group_name_H-M   'P 1'
#
loop_
_entity.id
_entity.type
_entity.pdbx_description
1 polymer ?
#
loop_
_entity_poly.entity_id
_entity_poly.type
_entity_poly.pdbx_seq_one_letter_code
_entity_poly.pdbx_strand_id
1 'polypeptide(L)'
;PDQYPLMLHFPYFDVYRKQVVKQSDLVLAMYTCGSWFDAHCDEDQLAANFAYYEPLTVRDSSLSACVQAVVAARTGHLRLAYDYATEAALMDLADLEHNTRDGLHIASLAGTWMALVAGFGGTRRDGDGLRFTPRLPEKFSRLAFRLQFRGRCLQVEIGPDRASYSLLAGPPLTIHHHGREVHVAGDEPVTLGVPAPKWRPTPEQPPHRRPGVTERPVPSDG
;
A
#
# COMPACT_ATOMS: atom_id res chain seq x y z
N PRO A 1 -11.32 -23.35 -2.86
CA PRO A 1 -11.53 -22.26 -1.87
C PRO A 1 -11.09 -22.65 -0.45
N ASP A 2 -11.52 -23.80 0.07
CA ASP A 2 -11.45 -24.13 1.51
C ASP A 2 -10.09 -24.66 2.00
N GLN A 3 -9.04 -24.55 1.18
CA GLN A 3 -7.71 -25.10 1.48
C GLN A 3 -6.70 -24.04 1.91
N TYR A 4 -7.17 -22.85 2.31
CA TYR A 4 -6.36 -21.78 2.88
C TYR A 4 -6.63 -21.65 4.40
N PRO A 5 -5.64 -21.19 5.19
CA PRO A 5 -4.23 -21.03 4.86
C PRO A 5 -3.53 -22.35 4.50
N LEU A 6 -2.69 -22.36 3.46
CA LEU A 6 -2.16 -23.60 2.88
C LEU A 6 -1.39 -24.46 3.89
N MET A 7 -0.70 -23.83 4.84
CA MET A 7 0.07 -24.55 5.86
C MET A 7 -0.79 -25.37 6.83
N LEU A 8 -2.10 -25.10 6.91
CA LEU A 8 -3.04 -25.89 7.72
C LEU A 8 -3.62 -27.08 6.97
N HIS A 9 -3.50 -27.11 5.64
CA HIS A 9 -4.13 -28.12 4.78
C HIS A 9 -3.13 -29.01 4.03
N PHE A 10 -1.86 -28.60 3.93
CA PHE A 10 -0.83 -29.32 3.20
C PHE A 10 0.45 -29.51 4.03
N PRO A 11 1.13 -30.67 3.93
CA PRO A 11 2.42 -30.88 4.59
C PRO A 11 3.50 -29.91 4.08
N TYR A 12 4.37 -29.45 4.98
CA TYR A 12 5.46 -28.50 4.67
C TYR A 12 6.32 -28.92 3.48
N PHE A 13 6.66 -30.21 3.37
CA PHE A 13 7.52 -30.70 2.28
C PHE A 13 6.88 -30.55 0.90
N ASP A 14 5.54 -30.49 0.82
CA ASP A 14 4.81 -30.31 -0.44
C ASP A 14 4.62 -28.83 -0.78
N VAL A 15 4.50 -27.95 0.23
CA VAL A 15 4.46 -26.50 0.04
C VAL A 15 5.84 -25.97 -0.37
N TYR A 16 6.91 -26.38 0.30
CA TYR A 16 8.26 -25.82 0.08
C TYR A 16 8.90 -26.15 -1.27
N ARG A 17 8.37 -27.12 -2.02
CA ARG A 17 8.82 -27.44 -3.38
C ARG A 17 8.05 -26.69 -4.48
N LYS A 18 7.04 -25.90 -4.11
CA LYS A 18 6.17 -25.14 -5.02
C LYS A 18 6.54 -23.65 -4.97
N GLN A 19 6.24 -22.93 -6.05
CA GLN A 19 6.35 -21.47 -6.07
C GLN A 19 5.13 -20.85 -5.38
N VAL A 20 5.10 -20.94 -4.05
CA VAL A 20 4.06 -20.34 -3.23
C VAL A 20 4.71 -19.54 -2.12
N VAL A 21 4.28 -18.30 -2.00
CA VAL A 21 4.81 -17.33 -1.06
C VAL A 21 3.73 -17.01 -0.04
N LYS A 22 3.99 -17.34 1.23
CA LYS A 22 3.02 -17.14 2.33
C LYS A 22 2.58 -15.66 2.43
N GLN A 23 3.54 -14.76 2.32
CA GLN A 23 3.36 -13.32 2.51
C GLN A 23 4.42 -12.55 1.72
N SER A 24 4.19 -11.26 1.48
CA SER A 24 5.11 -10.38 0.75
C SER A 24 6.58 -10.58 1.14
N ASP A 25 7.40 -11.03 0.19
CA ASP A 25 8.84 -11.26 0.31
C ASP A 25 9.62 -10.27 -0.56
N LEU A 26 9.83 -10.55 -1.86
CA LEU A 26 10.43 -9.56 -2.79
C LEU A 26 9.63 -8.25 -2.79
N VAL A 27 8.31 -8.32 -2.73
CA VAL A 27 7.44 -7.14 -2.67
C VAL A 27 7.72 -6.32 -1.39
N LEU A 28 8.00 -6.96 -0.27
CA LEU A 28 8.42 -6.27 0.95
C LEU A 28 9.77 -5.59 0.75
N ALA A 29 10.75 -6.29 0.15
CA ALA A 29 12.06 -5.72 -0.15
C ALA A 29 11.96 -4.53 -1.11
N MET A 30 11.08 -4.58 -2.12
CA MET A 30 10.80 -3.45 -3.01
C MET A 30 10.36 -2.21 -2.25
N TYR A 31 9.63 -2.39 -1.14
CA TYR A 31 9.22 -1.29 -0.27
C TYR A 31 10.34 -0.84 0.68
N THR A 32 10.90 -1.76 1.48
CA THR A 32 11.84 -1.42 2.57
C THR A 32 13.22 -1.04 2.07
N CYS A 33 13.67 -1.63 0.97
CA CYS A 33 14.92 -1.31 0.28
C CYS A 33 14.70 -0.36 -0.90
N GLY A 34 13.71 0.54 -0.79
CA GLY A 34 13.24 1.38 -1.91
C GLY A 34 14.34 2.15 -2.63
N SER A 35 15.35 2.68 -1.93
CA SER A 35 16.48 3.39 -2.52
C SER A 35 17.33 2.52 -3.45
N TRP A 36 17.54 1.24 -3.09
CA TRP A 36 18.24 0.30 -3.96
C TRP A 36 17.43 0.06 -5.23
N PHE A 37 16.13 -0.17 -5.09
CA PHE A 37 15.25 -0.39 -6.24
C PHE A 37 15.11 0.84 -7.14
N ASP A 38 15.05 2.06 -6.59
CA ASP A 38 15.01 3.28 -7.41
C ASP A 38 16.31 3.49 -8.22
N ALA A 39 17.45 3.03 -7.70
CA ALA A 39 18.74 3.17 -8.37
C ALA A 39 18.99 2.09 -9.44
N HIS A 40 18.32 0.94 -9.35
CA HIS A 40 18.62 -0.23 -10.20
C HIS A 40 17.42 -0.73 -11.03
N CYS A 41 16.22 -0.17 -10.81
CA CYS A 41 15.03 -0.57 -11.53
C CYS A 41 14.24 0.66 -12.01
N ASP A 42 13.79 0.63 -13.26
CA ASP A 42 12.78 1.55 -13.74
C ASP A 42 11.35 1.13 -13.28
N GLU A 43 10.36 1.97 -13.57
CA GLU A 43 8.97 1.70 -13.17
C GLU A 43 8.38 0.45 -13.84
N ASP A 44 8.84 0.09 -15.04
CA ASP A 44 8.36 -1.09 -15.77
C ASP A 44 8.95 -2.38 -15.18
N GLN A 45 10.23 -2.38 -14.78
CA GLN A 45 10.88 -3.47 -14.05
C GLN A 45 10.25 -3.68 -12.66
N LEU A 46 9.93 -2.60 -11.94
CA LEU A 46 9.20 -2.70 -10.67
C LEU A 46 7.81 -3.29 -10.86
N ALA A 47 7.08 -2.85 -11.88
CA ALA A 47 5.76 -3.40 -12.19
C ALA A 47 5.84 -4.88 -12.60
N ALA A 48 6.87 -5.28 -13.36
CA ALA A 48 7.08 -6.68 -13.74
C ALA A 48 7.41 -7.56 -12.53
N ASN A 49 8.26 -7.10 -11.60
CA ASN A 49 8.54 -7.82 -10.36
C ASN A 49 7.27 -8.02 -9.52
N PHE A 50 6.47 -6.96 -9.36
CA PHE A 50 5.20 -7.05 -8.66
C PHE A 50 4.24 -8.03 -9.34
N ALA A 51 4.06 -7.92 -10.66
CA ALA A 51 3.18 -8.78 -11.43
C ALA A 51 3.60 -10.26 -11.40
N TYR A 52 4.90 -10.55 -11.30
CA TYR A 52 5.42 -11.91 -11.18
C TYR A 52 5.12 -12.53 -9.80
N TYR A 53 5.33 -11.79 -8.72
CA TYR A 53 5.16 -12.31 -7.35
C TYR A 53 3.71 -12.28 -6.86
N GLU A 54 2.87 -11.43 -7.44
CA GLU A 54 1.46 -11.30 -7.09
C GLU A 54 0.69 -12.63 -7.16
N PRO A 55 0.68 -13.40 -8.26
CA PRO A 55 -0.04 -14.68 -8.32
C PRO A 55 0.56 -15.77 -7.41
N LEU A 56 1.80 -15.60 -6.97
CA LEU A 56 2.49 -16.55 -6.08
C LEU A 56 2.21 -16.27 -4.59
N THR A 57 1.75 -15.05 -4.25
CA THR A 57 1.64 -14.58 -2.86
C THR A 57 0.25 -14.80 -2.31
N VAL A 58 0.07 -15.86 -1.52
CA VAL A 58 -1.25 -16.30 -1.02
C VAL A 58 -1.81 -15.46 0.12
N ARG A 59 -0.96 -14.63 0.75
CA ARG A 59 -1.33 -13.72 1.85
C ARG A 59 -1.93 -14.45 3.06
N ASP A 60 -1.38 -15.60 3.42
CA ASP A 60 -1.73 -16.38 4.63
C ASP A 60 -1.18 -15.72 5.92
N SER A 61 -1.03 -14.40 5.90
CA SER A 61 -0.44 -13.59 6.96
C SER A 61 -1.01 -12.18 6.86
N SER A 62 -1.42 -11.65 8.00
CA SER A 62 -2.03 -10.34 8.11
C SER A 62 -1.12 -9.16 7.74
N LEU A 63 0.18 -9.41 7.61
CA LEU A 63 1.18 -8.45 7.17
C LEU A 63 1.29 -8.31 5.65
N SER A 64 0.68 -9.23 4.89
CA SER A 64 0.93 -9.28 3.44
C SER A 64 0.16 -8.20 2.69
N ALA A 65 -1.13 -8.03 2.98
CA ALA A 65 -2.03 -7.15 2.24
C ALA A 65 -1.55 -5.70 2.25
N CYS A 66 -1.15 -5.16 3.41
CA CYS A 66 -0.70 -3.78 3.50
C CYS A 66 0.56 -3.50 2.66
N VAL A 67 1.50 -4.45 2.60
CA VAL A 67 2.71 -4.34 1.78
C VAL A 67 2.37 -4.43 0.29
N GLN A 68 1.46 -5.34 -0.09
CA GLN A 68 0.95 -5.44 -1.45
C GLN A 68 0.27 -4.13 -1.87
N ALA A 69 -0.53 -3.51 -0.99
CA ALA A 69 -1.15 -2.21 -1.25
C ALA A 69 -0.13 -1.11 -1.57
N VAL A 70 0.97 -1.05 -0.80
CA VAL A 70 2.03 -0.06 -0.99
C VAL A 70 2.70 -0.20 -2.36
N VAL A 71 3.04 -1.43 -2.76
CA VAL A 71 3.73 -1.67 -4.04
C VAL A 71 2.78 -1.62 -5.22
N ALA A 72 1.53 -2.07 -5.07
CA ALA A 72 0.47 -1.89 -6.07
C ALA A 72 0.27 -0.40 -6.39
N ALA A 73 0.20 0.47 -5.38
CA ALA A 73 0.09 1.91 -5.59
C ALA A 73 1.32 2.49 -6.32
N ARG A 74 2.52 2.10 -5.89
CA ARG A 74 3.79 2.51 -6.53
C ARG A 74 3.88 2.08 -8.00
N THR A 75 3.36 0.91 -8.34
CA THR A 75 3.43 0.35 -9.69
C THR A 75 2.26 0.75 -10.59
N GLY A 76 1.27 1.49 -10.07
CA GLY A 76 0.15 2.04 -10.84
C GLY A 76 -1.15 1.23 -10.78
N HIS A 77 -1.18 0.14 -10.00
CA HIS A 77 -2.35 -0.73 -9.83
C HIS A 77 -3.28 -0.20 -8.72
N LEU A 78 -3.81 1.03 -8.87
CA LEU A 78 -4.52 1.73 -7.78
C LEU A 78 -5.80 1.04 -7.28
N ARG A 79 -6.55 0.37 -8.16
CA ARG A 79 -7.72 -0.42 -7.74
C ARG A 79 -7.32 -1.60 -6.85
N LEU A 80 -6.30 -2.35 -7.28
CA LEU A 80 -5.76 -3.46 -6.50
C LEU A 80 -5.15 -2.97 -5.17
N ALA A 81 -4.47 -1.81 -5.18
CA ALA A 81 -3.96 -1.18 -3.98
C ALA A 81 -5.08 -0.82 -2.98
N TYR A 82 -6.22 -0.34 -3.47
CA TYR A 82 -7.40 -0.06 -2.68
C TYR A 82 -8.00 -1.33 -2.07
N ASP A 83 -8.13 -2.39 -2.87
CA ASP A 83 -8.66 -3.68 -2.39
C ASP A 83 -7.78 -4.24 -1.26
N TYR A 84 -6.45 -4.15 -1.40
CA TYR A 84 -5.50 -4.55 -0.37
C TYR A 84 -5.48 -3.66 0.88
N ALA A 85 -5.61 -2.35 0.70
CA ALA A 85 -5.76 -1.45 1.84
C ALA A 85 -7.05 -1.76 2.63
N THR A 86 -8.12 -2.12 1.92
CA THR A 86 -9.40 -2.52 2.50
C THR A 86 -9.30 -3.87 3.23
N GLU A 87 -8.63 -4.85 2.64
CA GLU A 87 -8.33 -6.15 3.28
C GLU A 87 -7.59 -5.94 4.61
N ALA A 88 -6.54 -5.10 4.63
CA ALA A 88 -5.82 -4.78 5.85
C ALA A 88 -6.67 -4.02 6.90
N ALA A 89 -7.49 -3.06 6.45
CA ALA A 89 -8.32 -2.24 7.33
C ALA A 89 -9.50 -3.02 7.96
N LEU A 90 -10.04 -3.99 7.23
CA LEU A 90 -11.21 -4.75 7.63
C LEU A 90 -10.87 -6.14 8.18
N MET A 91 -9.58 -6.52 8.27
CA MET A 91 -9.11 -7.83 8.71
C MET A 91 -9.87 -8.36 9.93
N ASP A 92 -9.83 -7.61 11.03
CA ASP A 92 -10.47 -7.99 12.29
C ASP A 92 -11.98 -7.61 12.31
N LEU A 93 -12.34 -6.47 11.71
CA LEU A 93 -13.74 -5.98 11.72
C LEU A 93 -14.69 -6.87 10.92
N ALA A 94 -14.22 -7.47 9.84
CA ALA A 94 -14.95 -8.38 8.98
C ALA A 94 -14.56 -9.86 9.21
N ASP A 95 -13.69 -10.13 10.19
CA ASP A 95 -13.19 -11.46 10.54
C ASP A 95 -12.71 -12.28 9.32
N LEU A 96 -11.86 -11.66 8.48
CA LEU A 96 -11.50 -12.20 7.17
C LEU A 96 -10.70 -13.51 7.23
N GLU A 97 -9.97 -13.74 8.31
CA GLU A 97 -9.19 -14.97 8.55
C GLU A 97 -9.88 -15.90 9.57
N HIS A 98 -11.13 -15.60 9.96
CA HIS A 98 -11.98 -16.42 10.85
C HIS A 98 -11.36 -16.77 12.22
N ASN A 99 -10.48 -15.89 12.72
CA ASN A 99 -9.67 -16.11 13.90
C ASN A 99 -9.56 -14.84 14.78
N THR A 100 -10.39 -13.80 14.55
CA THR A 100 -10.37 -12.57 15.36
C THR A 100 -10.64 -12.85 16.84
N ARG A 101 -11.38 -13.92 17.14
CA ARG A 101 -11.61 -14.40 18.52
C ARG A 101 -10.31 -14.76 19.26
N ASP A 102 -9.26 -15.11 18.53
CA ASP A 102 -7.95 -15.50 19.08
C ASP A 102 -7.08 -14.26 19.36
N GLY A 103 -7.49 -13.07 18.87
CA GLY A 103 -6.84 -11.79 19.11
C GLY A 103 -6.87 -10.87 17.88
N LEU A 104 -6.60 -9.59 18.10
CA LEU A 104 -6.50 -8.60 17.02
C LEU A 104 -5.17 -8.72 16.26
N HIS A 105 -5.23 -8.53 14.94
CA HIS A 105 -4.05 -8.50 14.08
C HIS A 105 -3.37 -7.13 14.14
N ILE A 106 -2.68 -6.82 15.24
CA ILE A 106 -2.02 -5.52 15.49
C ILE A 106 -1.13 -5.07 14.32
N ALA A 107 -0.43 -6.01 13.69
CA ALA A 107 0.43 -5.69 12.56
C ALA A 107 -0.36 -5.29 11.29
N SER A 108 -1.57 -5.81 11.09
CA SER A 108 -2.48 -5.41 10.02
C SER A 108 -3.09 -4.04 10.28
N LEU A 109 -3.47 -3.76 11.54
CA LEU A 109 -3.94 -2.44 11.98
C LEU A 109 -2.88 -1.35 11.69
N ALA A 110 -1.62 -1.60 12.07
CA ALA A 110 -0.51 -0.71 11.69
C ALA A 110 -0.30 -0.67 10.17
N GLY A 111 -0.46 -1.81 9.50
CA GLY A 111 -0.41 -1.96 8.05
C GLY A 111 -1.41 -1.07 7.30
N THR A 112 -2.59 -0.84 7.86
CA THR A 112 -3.59 0.07 7.28
C THR A 112 -3.03 1.49 7.14
N TRP A 113 -2.38 2.00 8.18
CA TRP A 113 -1.71 3.29 8.12
C TRP A 113 -0.59 3.30 7.07
N MET A 114 0.18 2.22 6.97
CA MET A 114 1.23 2.08 5.95
C MET A 114 0.66 2.12 4.53
N ALA A 115 -0.44 1.41 4.25
CA ALA A 115 -1.09 1.41 2.95
C ALA A 115 -1.58 2.81 2.56
N LEU A 116 -2.16 3.56 3.51
CA LEU A 116 -2.62 4.93 3.28
C LEU A 116 -1.45 5.90 3.06
N VAL A 117 -0.47 5.93 3.96
CA VAL A 117 0.58 6.95 3.98
C VAL A 117 1.74 6.61 3.04
N ALA A 118 2.24 5.38 3.08
CA ALA A 118 3.34 4.94 2.22
C ALA A 118 2.83 4.45 0.85
N GLY A 119 1.62 3.89 0.76
CA GLY A 119 1.02 3.50 -0.52
C GLY A 119 0.47 4.71 -1.26
N PHE A 120 -0.71 5.19 -0.88
CA PHE A 120 -1.36 6.30 -1.59
C PHE A 120 -0.67 7.65 -1.40
N GLY A 121 -0.09 7.91 -0.23
CA GLY A 121 0.75 9.10 -0.04
C GLY A 121 2.08 9.04 -0.79
N GLY A 122 2.51 7.84 -1.22
CA GLY A 122 3.83 7.63 -1.81
C GLY A 122 4.97 8.07 -0.89
N THR A 123 4.73 8.16 0.42
CA THR A 123 5.66 8.74 1.38
C THR A 123 6.88 7.85 1.52
N ARG A 124 8.08 8.42 1.35
CA ARG A 124 9.35 7.75 1.64
C ARG A 124 10.30 8.74 2.28
N ARG A 125 11.24 8.21 3.08
CA ARG A 125 12.40 8.98 3.52
C ARG A 125 13.36 9.18 2.34
N ASP A 126 13.96 10.35 2.26
CA ASP A 126 14.93 10.70 1.23
C ASP A 126 16.08 11.49 1.87
N GLY A 127 17.15 10.77 2.25
CA GLY A 127 18.24 11.30 3.06
C GLY A 127 17.75 11.97 4.35
N ASP A 128 17.86 13.29 4.37
CA ASP A 128 17.46 14.18 5.47
C ASP A 128 16.06 14.78 5.32
N GLY A 129 15.38 14.54 4.20
CA GLY A 129 14.04 15.00 3.88
C GLY A 129 13.01 13.88 3.69
N LEU A 130 11.87 14.28 3.12
CA LEU A 130 10.77 13.39 2.75
C LEU A 130 10.47 13.54 1.26
N ARG A 131 10.11 12.44 0.61
CA ARG A 131 9.58 12.45 -0.75
C ARG A 131 8.19 11.85 -0.80
N PHE A 132 7.39 12.36 -1.73
CA PHE A 132 6.00 12.01 -1.94
C PHE A 132 5.75 11.78 -3.43
N THR A 133 5.12 10.65 -3.72
CA THR A 133 4.59 10.31 -5.05
C THR A 133 3.11 9.98 -4.88
N PRO A 134 2.29 10.98 -4.47
CA PRO A 134 0.89 10.75 -4.12
C PRO A 134 0.11 10.20 -5.31
N ARG A 135 -0.73 9.19 -5.05
CA ARG A 135 -1.65 8.58 -6.02
C ARG A 135 -2.91 8.16 -5.29
N LEU A 136 -4.05 8.70 -5.70
CA LEU A 136 -5.33 8.46 -5.04
C LEU A 136 -6.21 7.55 -5.90
N PRO A 137 -6.76 6.44 -5.36
CA PRO A 137 -7.71 5.61 -6.10
C PRO A 137 -9.03 6.35 -6.28
N GLU A 138 -9.78 6.03 -7.33
CA GLU A 138 -11.06 6.67 -7.70
C GLU A 138 -12.13 6.64 -6.60
N LYS A 139 -12.04 5.70 -5.65
CA LYS A 139 -12.95 5.57 -4.51
C LYS A 139 -12.70 6.58 -3.38
N PHE A 140 -11.56 7.27 -3.38
CA PHE A 140 -11.26 8.33 -2.42
C PHE A 140 -11.41 9.71 -3.08
N SER A 141 -12.23 10.57 -2.49
CA SER A 141 -12.30 11.99 -2.87
C SER A 141 -11.14 12.80 -2.29
N ARG A 142 -10.62 12.39 -1.13
CA ARG A 142 -9.50 13.02 -0.43
C ARG A 142 -8.84 12.05 0.54
N LEU A 143 -7.52 12.10 0.66
CA LEU A 143 -6.75 11.52 1.77
C LEU A 143 -5.96 12.61 2.47
N ALA A 144 -6.05 12.70 3.80
CA ALA A 144 -5.26 13.65 4.58
C ALA A 144 -4.64 12.98 5.79
N PHE A 145 -3.37 13.28 6.05
CA PHE A 145 -2.63 12.75 7.20
C PHE A 145 -1.57 13.74 7.69
N ARG A 146 -1.04 13.47 8.88
CA ARG A 146 0.03 14.25 9.49
C ARG A 146 1.24 13.37 9.78
N LEU A 147 2.43 13.93 9.61
CA LEU A 147 3.71 13.27 9.88
C LEU A 147 4.54 14.11 10.83
N GLN A 148 5.08 13.45 11.86
CA GLN A 148 6.15 14.01 12.68
C GLN A 148 7.49 13.62 12.08
N PHE A 149 8.29 14.61 11.66
CA PHE A 149 9.59 14.38 11.06
C PHE A 149 10.62 15.38 11.59
N ARG A 150 11.59 14.88 12.39
CA ARG A 150 12.70 15.70 12.91
C ARG A 150 12.23 17.01 13.57
N GLY A 151 11.27 16.92 14.48
CA GLY A 151 10.69 18.08 15.18
C GLY A 151 9.71 18.93 14.37
N ARG A 152 9.32 18.48 13.17
CA ARG A 152 8.36 19.16 12.29
C ARG A 152 7.05 18.39 12.20
N CYS A 153 5.93 19.10 12.17
CA CYS A 153 4.62 18.53 11.90
C CYS A 153 4.17 18.92 10.50
N LEU A 154 4.19 17.97 9.57
CA LEU A 154 3.74 18.19 8.19
C LEU A 154 2.35 17.59 8.01
N GLN A 155 1.39 18.40 7.59
CA GLN A 155 0.10 17.92 7.07
C GLN A 155 0.20 17.76 5.56
N VAL A 156 -0.28 16.62 5.08
CA VAL A 156 -0.35 16.27 3.66
C VAL A 156 -1.82 16.03 3.32
N GLU A 157 -2.29 16.67 2.27
CA GLU A 157 -3.62 16.46 1.71
C GLU A 157 -3.51 16.09 0.24
N ILE A 158 -4.21 15.04 -0.16
CA ILE A 158 -4.15 14.48 -1.50
C ILE A 158 -5.58 14.43 -2.05
N GLY A 159 -5.79 15.08 -3.19
CA GLY A 159 -6.99 14.97 -4.00
C GLY A 159 -6.72 14.20 -5.31
N PRO A 160 -7.68 14.20 -6.25
CA PRO A 160 -7.55 13.46 -7.51
C PRO A 160 -6.44 13.96 -8.43
N ASP A 161 -6.18 15.27 -8.44
CA ASP A 161 -5.30 15.96 -9.40
C ASP A 161 -4.26 16.87 -8.72
N ARG A 162 -4.28 16.96 -7.38
CA ARG A 162 -3.37 17.83 -6.62
C ARG A 162 -3.06 17.29 -5.23
N ALA A 163 -1.90 17.67 -4.70
CA ALA A 163 -1.51 17.45 -3.32
C ALA A 163 -1.04 18.76 -2.68
N SER A 164 -1.41 18.97 -1.42
CA SER A 164 -1.07 20.15 -0.63
C SER A 164 -0.25 19.77 0.59
N TYR A 165 0.78 20.55 0.88
CA TYR A 165 1.72 20.35 1.98
C TYR A 165 1.69 21.56 2.90
N SER A 166 1.39 21.36 4.18
CA SER A 166 1.32 22.42 5.19
C SER A 166 2.21 22.09 6.37
N LEU A 167 3.19 22.94 6.65
CA LEU A 167 4.03 22.80 7.83
C LEU A 167 3.29 23.44 9.01
N LEU A 168 2.73 22.61 9.89
CA LEU A 168 1.93 23.05 11.04
C LEU A 168 2.78 23.46 12.24
N ALA A 169 3.99 22.90 12.37
CA ALA A 169 4.91 23.21 13.45
C ALA A 169 6.35 22.83 13.07
N GLY A 170 7.32 23.53 13.66
CA GLY A 170 8.75 23.30 13.45
C GLY A 170 9.38 24.18 12.37
N PRO A 171 10.70 24.08 12.15
CA PRO A 171 11.40 24.90 11.16
C PRO A 171 11.08 24.45 9.73
N PRO A 172 11.33 25.30 8.71
CA PRO A 172 11.11 24.97 7.30
C PRO A 172 11.67 23.60 6.88
N LEU A 173 11.00 23.00 5.91
CA LEU A 173 11.29 21.65 5.42
C LEU A 173 11.38 21.66 3.89
N THR A 174 12.42 21.02 3.37
CA THR A 174 12.50 20.66 1.96
C THR A 174 11.97 19.24 1.77
N ILE A 175 11.04 19.09 0.82
CA ILE A 175 10.46 17.81 0.41
C ILE A 175 10.63 17.61 -1.10
N HIS A 176 10.45 16.38 -1.58
CA HIS A 176 10.34 16.09 -3.01
C HIS A 176 8.93 15.65 -3.38
N HIS A 177 8.31 16.33 -4.33
CA HIS A 177 7.01 15.95 -4.91
C HIS A 177 7.23 15.44 -6.34
N HIS A 178 7.02 14.15 -6.59
CA HIS A 178 7.33 13.50 -7.88
C HIS A 178 8.75 13.84 -8.39
N GLY A 179 9.74 13.87 -7.49
CA GLY A 179 11.13 14.19 -7.80
C GLY A 179 11.45 15.68 -7.91
N ARG A 180 10.47 16.57 -7.88
CA ARG A 180 10.68 18.02 -7.82
C ARG A 180 10.91 18.47 -6.38
N GLU A 181 11.98 19.21 -6.12
CA GLU A 181 12.25 19.82 -4.82
C GLU A 181 11.26 20.95 -4.52
N VAL A 182 10.78 20.99 -3.28
CA VAL A 182 9.75 21.92 -2.79
C VAL A 182 10.12 22.36 -1.39
N HIS A 183 10.10 23.67 -1.16
CA HIS A 183 10.32 24.27 0.14
C HIS A 183 8.99 24.61 0.83
N VAL A 184 8.80 24.15 2.06
CA VAL A 184 7.59 24.39 2.87
C VAL A 184 7.98 25.16 4.13
N ALA A 185 7.60 26.43 4.20
CA ALA A 185 8.06 27.38 5.24
C ALA A 185 7.09 27.60 6.42
N GLY A 186 5.82 27.19 6.30
CA GLY A 186 4.81 27.27 7.37
C GLY A 186 3.78 28.38 7.23
N ASP A 187 4.00 29.31 6.29
CA ASP A 187 3.13 30.47 6.11
C ASP A 187 1.83 30.09 5.36
N GLU A 188 1.98 29.39 4.24
CA GLU A 188 0.87 28.93 3.39
C GLU A 188 1.08 27.48 2.91
N PRO A 189 -0.01 26.73 2.65
CA PRO A 189 0.07 25.42 2.02
C PRO A 189 0.67 25.49 0.61
N VAL A 190 1.68 24.66 0.34
CA VAL A 190 2.20 24.51 -1.02
C VAL A 190 1.39 23.44 -1.74
N THR A 191 0.72 23.80 -2.84
CA THR A 191 -0.15 22.90 -3.62
C THR A 191 0.46 22.62 -4.99
N LEU A 192 0.54 21.34 -5.36
CA LEU A 192 1.18 20.86 -6.60
C LEU A 192 0.30 19.85 -7.31
N GLY A 193 0.37 19.82 -8.64
CA GLY A 193 -0.41 18.90 -9.47
C GLY A 193 0.09 17.45 -9.38
N VAL A 194 -0.82 16.50 -9.27
CA VAL A 194 -0.53 15.07 -9.24
C VAL A 194 -0.71 14.50 -10.64
N PRO A 195 0.36 13.96 -11.27
CA PRO A 195 0.25 13.36 -12.58
C PRO A 195 -0.60 12.08 -12.53
N ALA A 196 -1.36 11.84 -13.60
CA ALA A 196 -2.10 10.60 -13.76
C ALA A 196 -1.14 9.39 -13.75
N PRO A 197 -1.51 8.28 -13.09
CA PRO A 197 -0.68 7.07 -13.10
C PRO A 197 -0.65 6.45 -14.50
N LYS A 198 0.47 5.82 -14.84
CA LYS A 198 0.57 4.97 -16.04
C LYS A 198 -0.40 3.79 -15.88
N TRP A 199 -1.33 3.65 -16.82
CA TRP A 199 -2.26 2.52 -16.82
C TRP A 199 -1.50 1.20 -17.05
N ARG A 200 -1.87 0.17 -16.30
CA ARG A 200 -1.33 -1.19 -16.42
C ARG A 200 -2.46 -2.21 -16.20
N PRO A 201 -2.42 -3.38 -16.87
CA PRO A 201 -3.34 -4.46 -16.55
C PRO A 201 -3.13 -4.91 -15.11
N THR A 202 -4.21 -5.22 -14.40
CA THR A 202 -4.11 -5.82 -13.07
C THR A 202 -3.44 -7.19 -13.19
N PRO A 203 -2.36 -7.47 -12.43
CA PRO A 203 -1.74 -8.79 -12.45
C PRO A 203 -2.73 -9.87 -11.99
N GLU A 204 -2.45 -11.13 -12.26
CA GLU A 204 -3.28 -12.23 -11.78
C GLU A 204 -3.09 -12.43 -10.27
N GLN A 205 -4.18 -12.73 -9.57
CA GLN A 205 -4.16 -13.07 -8.14
C GLN A 205 -4.08 -14.58 -7.96
N PRO A 206 -3.56 -15.09 -6.83
CA PRO A 206 -3.59 -16.51 -6.56
C PRO A 206 -5.03 -17.04 -6.61
N PRO A 207 -5.25 -18.28 -7.09
CA PRO A 207 -6.57 -18.89 -7.16
C PRO A 207 -7.31 -18.77 -5.83
N HIS A 208 -8.56 -18.30 -5.87
CA HIS A 208 -9.42 -18.10 -4.69
C HIS A 208 -8.90 -17.09 -3.63
N ARG A 209 -7.84 -16.33 -3.92
CA ARG A 209 -7.29 -15.28 -3.03
C ARG A 209 -7.29 -13.92 -3.75
N ARG A 210 -8.34 -13.58 -4.50
CA ARG A 210 -8.51 -12.22 -5.02
C ARG A 210 -8.92 -11.29 -3.85
N PRO A 211 -8.28 -10.12 -3.66
CA PRO A 211 -8.70 -9.18 -2.64
C PRO A 211 -10.01 -8.51 -3.01
N GLY A 212 -10.72 -8.02 -2.00
CA GLY A 212 -12.03 -7.40 -2.15
C GLY A 212 -13.07 -8.15 -1.35
N VAL A 213 -13.81 -7.41 -0.53
CA VAL A 213 -15.06 -7.90 0.07
C VAL A 213 -15.98 -8.18 -1.12
N THR A 214 -16.34 -9.44 -1.35
CA THR A 214 -17.53 -9.76 -2.15
C THR A 214 -18.60 -8.77 -1.72
N GLU A 215 -19.07 -7.91 -2.63
CA GLU A 215 -20.28 -7.13 -2.37
C GLU A 215 -21.25 -8.09 -1.67
N ARG A 216 -21.59 -7.83 -0.41
CA ARG A 216 -22.58 -8.67 0.27
C ARG A 216 -23.75 -8.74 -0.71
N PRO A 217 -24.23 -9.92 -1.11
CA PRO A 217 -25.43 -9.97 -1.91
C PRO A 217 -26.47 -9.14 -1.17
N VAL A 218 -26.94 -8.08 -1.82
CA VAL A 218 -28.09 -7.31 -1.35
C VAL A 218 -29.16 -8.36 -1.08
N PRO A 219 -29.73 -8.46 0.14
CA PRO A 219 -30.84 -9.36 0.35
C PRO A 219 -31.88 -9.00 -0.71
N SER A 220 -32.22 -9.95 -1.56
CA SER A 220 -33.41 -9.80 -2.39
C SER A 220 -34.56 -9.61 -1.43
N ASP A 221 -35.12 -8.39 -1.39
CA ASP A 221 -36.38 -8.15 -0.69
C ASP A 221 -37.38 -9.19 -1.20
N GLY A 222 -37.76 -10.09 -0.29
CA GLY A 222 -38.83 -11.05 -0.44
C GLY A 222 -39.94 -10.73 0.56
#